data_AF-A0AAU9TRP0-F1
#
_entry.id   AF-A0AAU9TRP0-F1
#
_cell.length_a   1.000
_cell.length_b   1.000
_cell.length_c   1.000
_cell.angle_alpha   90.00
_cell.angle_beta   90.00
_cell.angle_gamma   90.00
#
_symmetry.space_group_name_H-M   'P 1'
#
loop_
_entity.id
_entity.type
_entity.pdbx_description
1 polymer ?
#
loop_
_entity_poly.entity_id
_entity_poly.type
_entity_poly.pdbx_seq_one_letter_code
_entity_poly.pdbx_strand_id
1 'polypeptide(L)'
;MAQQVELNEDSSYYLETNELVTIEYKHPGLDVDFPSEWFAKQDNTKPTAVVPRFNGQDEELIRAVKGGIRAAGLTLPTAKQFMYRYCTRIGVVLGEQWESFGRVICDPRERVTPWSIVTITEGPAAIPTETMLEAHPRAGQVPPDDPHSWTQKAMMMFILCIYRLAKVQNEEYSENLRGRLEAQIKAEGGAGMSLHGAKGLYGSWLNDSGFLKMIAAIDMFFHKCKNHPDAMLRIGSLTSRFRDCAALLSMGYAMSILNIKAGTLMDWVFIKAMAIEVNRVATRGQESGKTDSYFPYQSDMGIVTKSAYSSNANPYLHTWIHMIGALLGHQRSINARYIFEGNLADISLNAVLITWAFARGGELNPQFSRRRERYGDDIMPEEEDDEGDAGVHDTIWVTTQGREAQTWYALLKNGGFKIPGVVSKVIRRQRDKIRNPREDTIGEYVKNNFLY
;
A
#
# COMPACT_ATOMS: atom_id res chain seq x y z
N MET A 1 -22.88 48.31 -18.56
CA MET A 1 -21.96 47.16 -18.39
C MET A 1 -22.69 46.12 -17.55
N ALA A 2 -23.23 45.08 -18.18
CA ALA A 2 -23.82 43.97 -17.45
C ALA A 2 -22.68 43.17 -16.79
N GLN A 3 -22.76 42.95 -15.47
CA GLN A 3 -21.86 42.04 -14.77
C GLN A 3 -22.00 40.65 -15.40
N GLN A 4 -20.89 40.09 -15.90
CA GLN A 4 -20.82 38.68 -16.23
C GLN A 4 -21.11 37.90 -14.94
N VAL A 5 -22.25 37.22 -14.90
CA VAL A 5 -22.55 36.27 -13.84
C VAL A 5 -21.66 35.06 -14.10
N GLU A 6 -20.71 34.83 -13.19
CA GLU A 6 -19.81 33.68 -13.25
C GLU A 6 -20.64 32.42 -12.96
N LEU A 7 -20.79 31.55 -13.96
CA LEU A 7 -21.51 30.29 -13.81
C LEU A 7 -20.71 29.33 -12.92
N ASN A 8 -21.42 28.46 -12.21
CA ASN A 8 -20.81 27.29 -11.55
C ASN A 8 -20.23 26.33 -12.60
N GLU A 9 -19.19 25.55 -12.26
CA GLU A 9 -18.52 24.58 -13.15
C GLU A 9 -19.50 23.53 -13.73
N ASP A 10 -20.64 23.30 -13.06
CA ASP A 10 -21.66 22.31 -13.44
C ASP A 10 -22.78 22.88 -14.33
N SER A 11 -22.73 24.17 -14.64
CA SER A 11 -23.81 24.90 -15.31
C SER A 11 -23.34 25.48 -16.65
N SER A 12 -24.19 25.40 -17.67
CA SER A 12 -23.96 26.03 -18.97
C SER A 12 -25.28 26.45 -19.62
N TYR A 13 -25.24 27.39 -20.55
CA TYR A 13 -26.41 27.79 -21.32
C TYR A 13 -26.60 26.86 -22.53
N TYR A 14 -27.81 26.32 -22.70
CA TYR A 14 -28.19 25.66 -23.95
C TYR A 14 -28.35 26.73 -25.04
N LEU A 15 -27.44 26.76 -26.02
CA LEU A 15 -27.30 27.87 -26.95
C LEU A 15 -28.55 28.14 -27.80
N GLU A 16 -29.37 27.12 -28.07
CA GLU A 16 -30.57 27.28 -28.89
C GLU A 16 -31.72 27.96 -28.14
N THR A 17 -31.94 27.60 -26.87
CA THR A 17 -33.03 28.18 -26.05
C THR A 17 -32.55 29.27 -25.10
N ASN A 18 -31.23 29.45 -24.98
CA ASN A 18 -30.56 30.29 -24.00
C ASN A 18 -30.95 29.94 -22.54
N GLU A 19 -31.39 28.71 -22.30
CA GLU A 19 -31.75 28.23 -20.96
C GLU A 19 -30.54 27.75 -20.19
N LEU A 20 -30.51 28.03 -18.89
CA LEU A 20 -29.47 27.53 -18.00
C LEU A 20 -29.71 26.04 -17.71
N VAL A 21 -28.76 25.20 -18.11
CA VAL A 21 -28.75 23.76 -17.82
C VAL A 21 -27.68 23.49 -16.76
N THR A 22 -28.03 22.74 -15.72
CA THR A 22 -27.10 22.30 -14.68
C THR A 22 -27.10 20.79 -14.60
N ILE A 23 -25.90 20.19 -14.57
CA ILE A 23 -25.74 18.76 -14.39
C ILE A 23 -25.56 18.47 -12.89
N GLU A 24 -26.52 17.77 -12.30
CA GLU A 24 -26.40 17.28 -10.93
C GLU A 24 -25.73 15.90 -10.92
N TYR A 25 -24.40 15.87 -10.99
CA TYR A 25 -23.63 14.63 -10.87
C TYR A 25 -22.64 14.70 -9.72
N LYS A 26 -22.75 13.76 -8.77
CA LYS A 26 -21.76 13.57 -7.69
C LYS A 26 -20.95 12.32 -7.97
N HIS A 27 -19.67 12.48 -8.27
CA HIS A 27 -18.78 11.35 -8.49
C HIS A 27 -18.56 10.57 -7.17
N PRO A 28 -19.01 9.29 -7.05
CA PRO A 28 -18.98 8.54 -5.78
C PRO A 28 -17.58 8.29 -5.19
N GLY A 29 -16.54 8.44 -6.02
CA GLY A 29 -15.13 8.33 -5.63
C GLY A 29 -14.54 9.57 -4.94
N LEU A 30 -15.29 10.67 -4.85
CA LEU A 30 -14.87 11.86 -4.10
C LEU A 30 -15.16 11.74 -2.61
N ASP A 31 -16.12 10.90 -2.20
CA ASP A 31 -16.43 10.62 -0.80
C ASP A 31 -15.37 9.67 -0.23
N VAL A 32 -14.39 10.25 0.45
CA VAL A 32 -13.29 9.56 1.10
C VAL A 32 -13.30 9.85 2.60
N ASP A 33 -12.77 8.91 3.38
CA ASP A 33 -12.62 9.05 4.82
C ASP A 33 -11.16 9.34 5.18
N PHE A 34 -10.97 10.25 6.13
CA PHE A 34 -9.68 10.50 6.77
C PHE A 34 -9.63 9.90 8.18
N PRO A 35 -8.52 9.25 8.57
CA PRO A 35 -8.38 8.69 9.92
C PRO A 35 -8.62 9.72 11.03
N SER A 36 -8.13 10.95 10.88
CA SER A 36 -8.31 11.99 11.89
C SER A 36 -9.78 12.32 12.18
N GLU A 37 -10.64 12.25 11.17
CA GLU A 37 -12.06 12.56 11.30
C GLU A 37 -12.80 11.49 12.12
N TRP A 38 -12.41 10.23 11.96
CA TRP A 38 -12.91 9.16 12.80
C TRP A 38 -12.55 9.42 14.26
N PHE A 39 -11.29 9.70 14.56
CA PHE A 39 -10.87 9.98 15.94
C PHE A 39 -11.53 11.24 16.51
N ALA A 40 -11.75 12.29 15.71
CA ALA A 40 -12.44 13.50 16.15
C ALA A 40 -13.92 13.27 16.52
N LYS A 41 -14.59 12.33 15.85
CA LYS A 41 -16.00 11.98 16.12
C LYS A 41 -16.18 11.04 17.33
N GLN A 42 -15.11 10.43 17.82
CA GLN A 42 -15.16 9.44 18.88
C GLN A 42 -14.75 10.02 20.24
N ASP A 43 -15.49 9.67 21.29
CA ASP A 43 -15.25 10.13 22.68
C ASP A 43 -14.04 9.44 23.32
N ASN A 44 -12.84 9.78 22.84
CA ASN A 44 -11.58 9.22 23.33
C ASN A 44 -11.49 7.68 23.28
N THR A 45 -12.25 7.05 22.40
CA THR A 45 -12.29 5.59 22.27
C THR A 45 -11.26 5.08 21.26
N LYS A 46 -10.76 3.87 21.52
CA LYS A 46 -9.95 3.07 20.59
C LYS A 46 -10.88 2.23 19.70
N PRO A 47 -10.44 1.77 18.51
CA PRO A 47 -11.23 0.85 17.70
C PRO A 47 -11.65 -0.40 18.48
N THR A 48 -12.90 -0.82 18.35
CA THR A 48 -13.46 -1.94 19.14
C THR A 48 -13.43 -3.26 18.37
N ALA A 49 -12.81 -4.29 18.93
CA ALA A 49 -12.82 -5.65 18.40
C ALA A 49 -13.69 -6.57 19.27
N VAL A 50 -14.64 -7.24 18.64
CA VAL A 50 -15.54 -8.20 19.31
C VAL A 50 -14.89 -9.58 19.32
N VAL A 51 -14.72 -10.17 20.49
CA VAL A 51 -14.21 -11.53 20.69
C VAL A 51 -15.31 -12.41 21.27
N PRO A 52 -15.60 -13.59 20.70
CA PRO A 52 -16.63 -14.48 21.23
C PRO A 52 -16.33 -14.92 22.66
N ARG A 53 -17.36 -15.06 23.50
CA ARG A 53 -17.17 -15.59 24.85
C ARG A 53 -16.90 -17.10 24.79
N PHE A 54 -15.87 -17.56 25.50
CA PHE A 54 -15.59 -18.99 25.67
C PHE A 54 -15.35 -19.27 27.14
N ASN A 55 -16.16 -20.18 27.68
CA ASN A 55 -16.18 -20.53 29.11
C ASN A 55 -15.34 -21.76 29.44
N GLY A 56 -14.76 -22.43 28.44
CA GLY A 56 -13.91 -23.61 28.64
C GLY A 56 -12.49 -23.26 29.07
N GLN A 57 -11.69 -24.30 29.33
CA GLN A 57 -10.29 -24.17 29.73
C GLN A 57 -9.37 -23.91 28.53
N ASP A 58 -8.21 -23.30 28.79
CA ASP A 58 -7.23 -23.01 27.72
C ASP A 58 -6.75 -24.27 26.98
N GLU A 59 -6.67 -25.41 27.67
CA GLU A 59 -6.34 -26.69 27.04
C GLU A 59 -7.39 -27.18 26.05
N GLU A 60 -8.68 -27.00 26.35
CA GLU A 60 -9.78 -27.39 25.47
C GLU A 60 -9.75 -26.54 24.19
N LEU A 61 -9.50 -25.24 24.34
CA LEU A 61 -9.33 -24.33 23.21
C LEU A 61 -8.14 -24.73 22.34
N ILE A 62 -7.01 -25.09 22.94
CA ILE A 62 -5.83 -25.57 22.21
C ILE A 62 -6.14 -26.86 21.44
N ARG A 63 -6.84 -27.82 22.06
CA ARG A 63 -7.23 -29.08 21.39
C ARG A 63 -8.22 -28.85 20.26
N ALA A 64 -9.16 -27.91 20.43
CA ALA A 64 -10.09 -27.50 19.39
C ALA A 64 -9.36 -26.87 18.19
N VAL A 65 -8.39 -25.97 18.45
CA VAL A 65 -7.58 -25.36 17.37
C VAL A 65 -6.76 -26.41 16.63
N LYS A 66 -6.07 -27.32 17.35
CA LYS A 66 -5.30 -28.41 16.74
C LYS A 66 -6.18 -29.31 15.88
N GLY A 67 -7.32 -29.73 16.42
CA GLY A 67 -8.30 -30.55 15.69
C GLY A 67 -8.86 -29.84 14.47
N GLY A 68 -9.22 -28.56 14.60
CA GLY A 68 -9.70 -27.72 13.52
C GLY A 68 -8.67 -27.52 12.39
N ILE A 69 -7.39 -27.28 12.73
CA ILE A 69 -6.32 -27.17 11.73
C ILE A 69 -6.11 -28.51 11.03
N ARG A 70 -6.03 -29.61 11.78
CA ARG A 70 -5.84 -30.96 11.23
C ARG A 70 -6.97 -31.34 10.25
N ALA A 71 -8.21 -31.04 10.60
CA ALA A 71 -9.38 -31.35 9.81
C ALA A 71 -9.67 -30.32 8.70
N ALA A 72 -8.82 -29.29 8.54
CA ALA A 72 -9.07 -28.15 7.66
C ALA A 72 -10.44 -27.45 7.92
N GLY A 73 -10.92 -27.52 9.16
CA GLY A 73 -12.25 -27.08 9.61
C GLY A 73 -12.24 -26.09 10.77
N LEU A 74 -11.09 -25.45 11.07
CA LEU A 74 -10.99 -24.41 12.09
C LEU A 74 -12.02 -23.30 11.85
N THR A 75 -12.82 -22.97 12.85
CA THR A 75 -13.83 -21.91 12.74
C THR A 75 -13.27 -20.56 13.17
N LEU A 76 -13.84 -19.49 12.62
CA LEU A 76 -13.45 -18.12 12.95
C LEU A 76 -13.62 -17.78 14.45
N PRO A 77 -14.73 -18.16 15.13
CA PRO A 77 -14.89 -17.89 16.56
C PRO A 77 -13.79 -18.53 17.41
N THR A 78 -13.47 -19.81 17.16
CA THR A 78 -12.38 -20.53 17.85
C THR A 78 -11.03 -19.88 17.58
N ALA A 79 -10.75 -19.49 16.33
CA ALA A 79 -9.52 -18.79 15.97
C ALA A 79 -9.39 -17.44 16.70
N LYS A 80 -10.44 -16.61 16.71
CA LYS A 80 -10.44 -15.32 17.42
C LYS A 80 -10.22 -15.50 18.92
N GLN A 81 -10.87 -16.48 19.53
CA GLN A 81 -10.69 -16.73 20.95
C GLN A 81 -9.26 -17.20 21.28
N PHE A 82 -8.70 -18.08 20.45
CA PHE A 82 -7.31 -18.51 20.60
C PHE A 82 -6.33 -17.33 20.47
N MET A 83 -6.49 -16.49 19.45
CA MET A 83 -5.69 -15.28 19.29
C MET A 83 -5.78 -14.39 20.54
N TYR A 84 -7.00 -14.15 21.05
CA TYR A 84 -7.24 -13.34 22.23
C TYR A 84 -6.48 -13.86 23.47
N ARG A 85 -6.60 -15.15 23.77
CA ARG A 85 -5.93 -15.82 24.90
C ARG A 85 -4.41 -15.87 24.74
N TYR A 86 -3.91 -16.11 23.52
CA TYR A 86 -2.48 -16.10 23.24
C TYR A 86 -1.88 -14.70 23.50
N CYS A 87 -2.50 -13.66 22.94
CA CYS A 87 -1.97 -12.31 22.99
C CYS A 87 -2.22 -11.56 24.31
N THR A 88 -3.01 -12.10 25.24
CA THR A 88 -3.09 -11.57 26.62
C THR A 88 -1.82 -11.89 27.43
N ARG A 89 -1.15 -13.00 27.07
CA ARG A 89 0.06 -13.48 27.75
C ARG A 89 1.33 -12.78 27.24
N ILE A 90 1.32 -12.27 26.01
CA ILE A 90 2.42 -11.45 25.49
C ILE A 90 2.32 -10.02 25.99
N GLY A 91 3.46 -9.38 26.21
CA GLY A 91 3.48 -7.97 26.59
C GLY A 91 4.89 -7.46 26.82
N VAL A 92 5.07 -6.15 26.69
CA VAL A 92 6.33 -5.44 26.88
C VAL A 92 6.08 -4.22 27.76
N VAL A 93 7.09 -3.78 28.51
CA VAL A 93 7.05 -2.49 29.20
C VAL A 93 7.79 -1.47 28.35
N LEU A 94 7.11 -0.37 27.99
CA LEU A 94 7.72 0.71 27.19
C LEU A 94 8.30 1.79 28.10
N GLY A 95 9.45 2.36 27.72
CA GLY A 95 10.06 3.46 28.45
C GLY A 95 9.39 4.82 28.17
N GLU A 96 8.69 4.94 27.05
CA GLU A 96 8.07 6.16 26.55
C GLU A 96 6.56 5.95 26.36
N GLN A 97 5.81 7.05 26.42
CA GLN A 97 4.38 7.05 26.12
C GLN A 97 4.15 6.69 24.66
N TRP A 98 3.18 5.81 24.41
CA TRP A 98 2.71 5.50 23.07
C TRP A 98 1.34 6.12 22.85
N GLU A 99 1.27 7.10 21.95
CA GLU A 99 0.04 7.81 21.60
C GLU A 99 -0.14 7.86 20.08
N SER A 100 -1.37 7.87 19.59
CA SER A 100 -1.71 8.12 18.18
C SER A 100 -3.08 8.80 18.07
N PHE A 101 -3.18 9.87 17.27
CA PHE A 101 -4.40 10.68 17.10
C PHE A 101 -5.00 11.20 18.42
N GLY A 102 -4.16 11.61 19.38
CA GLY A 102 -4.62 12.04 20.70
C GLY A 102 -5.10 10.90 21.61
N ARG A 103 -4.95 9.63 21.18
CA ARG A 103 -5.33 8.45 21.97
C ARG A 103 -4.09 7.82 22.58
N VAL A 104 -4.03 7.81 23.91
CA VAL A 104 -2.99 7.12 24.66
C VAL A 104 -3.21 5.61 24.54
N ILE A 105 -2.25 4.92 23.91
CA ILE A 105 -2.23 3.47 23.78
C ILE A 105 -1.63 2.85 25.04
N CYS A 106 -0.54 3.42 25.54
CA CYS A 106 0.19 2.96 26.72
C CYS A 106 0.92 4.14 27.36
N ASP A 107 0.84 4.25 28.69
CA ASP A 107 1.65 5.19 29.46
C ASP A 107 3.08 4.65 29.69
N PRO A 108 4.05 5.54 29.98
CA PRO A 108 5.41 5.11 30.30
C PRO A 108 5.42 4.10 31.45
N ARG A 109 6.19 3.02 31.28
CA ARG A 109 6.37 1.92 32.25
C ARG A 109 5.14 1.04 32.49
N GLU A 110 4.07 1.21 31.73
CA GLU A 110 2.96 0.26 31.73
C GLU A 110 3.24 -0.94 30.81
N ARG A 111 2.63 -2.08 31.15
CA ARG A 111 2.69 -3.29 30.31
C ARG A 111 1.73 -3.11 29.13
N VAL A 112 2.28 -2.95 27.94
CA VAL A 112 1.51 -2.93 26.69
C VAL A 112 1.35 -4.35 26.14
N THR A 113 0.17 -4.64 25.63
CA THR A 113 -0.16 -5.86 24.87
C THR A 113 -0.78 -5.45 23.52
N PRO A 114 -0.97 -6.35 22.55
CA PRO A 114 -1.75 -6.01 21.36
C PRO A 114 -3.15 -5.50 21.68
N TRP A 115 -3.74 -5.95 22.80
CA TRP A 115 -5.08 -5.53 23.24
C TRP A 115 -5.09 -4.17 23.92
N SER A 116 -3.94 -3.54 24.14
CA SER A 116 -3.88 -2.12 24.53
C SER A 116 -4.20 -1.18 23.36
N ILE A 117 -4.15 -1.67 22.11
CA ILE A 117 -4.37 -0.90 20.86
C ILE A 117 -5.86 -0.87 20.47
N VAL A 118 -6.66 -1.81 20.96
CA VAL A 118 -8.09 -1.92 20.61
C VAL A 118 -8.91 -2.14 21.87
N THR A 119 -10.15 -1.69 21.88
CA THR A 119 -11.09 -2.03 22.95
C THR A 119 -11.66 -3.43 22.68
N ILE A 120 -11.43 -4.38 23.58
CA ILE A 120 -12.01 -5.72 23.46
C ILE A 120 -13.39 -5.74 24.09
N THR A 121 -14.39 -6.20 23.34
CA THR A 121 -15.74 -6.48 23.86
C THR A 121 -16.09 -7.95 23.66
N GLU A 122 -16.85 -8.51 24.61
CA GLU A 122 -17.32 -9.87 24.50
C GLU A 122 -18.54 -9.95 23.56
N GLY A 123 -18.46 -10.85 22.59
CA GLY A 123 -19.56 -11.21 21.71
C GLY A 123 -20.39 -12.39 22.26
N PRO A 124 -21.26 -12.97 21.42
CA PRO A 124 -22.02 -14.16 21.80
C PRO A 124 -21.09 -15.32 22.18
N ALA A 125 -21.60 -16.23 23.02
CA ALA A 125 -20.86 -17.42 23.41
C ALA A 125 -20.56 -18.29 22.18
N ALA A 126 -19.29 -18.64 22.00
CA ALA A 126 -18.86 -19.61 21.00
C ALA A 126 -18.57 -20.93 21.69
N ILE A 127 -19.26 -21.98 21.25
CA ILE A 127 -18.92 -23.36 21.57
C ILE A 127 -18.10 -23.86 20.37
N PRO A 128 -16.84 -24.29 20.58
CA PRO A 128 -16.06 -24.91 19.52
C PRO A 128 -16.84 -26.08 18.92
N THR A 129 -17.12 -26.03 17.62
CA THR A 129 -17.82 -27.08 16.89
C THR A 129 -16.84 -28.03 16.19
N GLU A 130 -15.55 -27.72 16.25
CA GLU A 130 -14.50 -28.54 15.66
C GLU A 130 -14.36 -29.87 16.37
N THR A 131 -14.00 -30.91 15.62
CA THR A 131 -13.55 -32.17 16.20
C THR A 131 -12.32 -31.90 17.05
N MET A 132 -12.46 -31.95 18.38
CA MET A 132 -11.34 -31.76 19.28
C MET A 132 -10.31 -32.86 19.08
N LEU A 133 -9.03 -32.50 19.09
CA LEU A 133 -7.98 -33.50 19.14
C LEU A 133 -8.09 -34.27 20.47
N GLU A 134 -7.98 -35.60 20.39
CA GLU A 134 -7.99 -36.46 21.57
C GLU A 134 -6.91 -36.05 22.59
N ALA A 135 -7.11 -36.46 23.85
CA ALA A 135 -6.11 -36.21 24.89
C ALA A 135 -4.77 -36.90 24.53
N HIS A 136 -3.67 -36.27 24.92
CA HIS A 136 -2.31 -36.68 24.59
C HIS A 136 -2.11 -38.21 24.73
N PRO A 137 -1.55 -38.90 23.71
CA PRO A 137 -1.05 -40.26 23.91
C PRO A 137 0.06 -40.24 24.97
N ARG A 138 0.20 -41.33 25.75
CA ARG A 138 1.19 -41.46 26.84
C ARG A 138 2.58 -41.02 26.36
N ALA A 139 3.31 -40.30 27.22
CA ALA A 139 4.60 -39.70 26.90
C ALA A 139 5.59 -40.72 26.29
N GLY A 140 6.10 -40.43 25.08
CA GLY A 140 7.25 -41.13 24.51
C GLY A 140 7.30 -41.33 22.99
N GLN A 141 6.19 -41.20 22.24
CA GLN A 141 6.18 -41.49 20.79
C GLN A 141 5.19 -40.61 20.01
N VAL A 142 5.32 -39.29 20.10
CA VAL A 142 4.58 -38.38 19.21
C VAL A 142 5.51 -37.98 18.07
N PRO A 143 5.24 -38.39 16.81
CA PRO A 143 6.00 -37.95 15.66
C PRO A 143 6.10 -36.42 15.59
N PRO A 144 7.22 -35.83 15.13
CA PRO A 144 7.36 -34.37 15.04
C PRO A 144 6.32 -33.69 14.15
N ASP A 145 5.68 -34.41 13.24
CA ASP A 145 4.61 -33.96 12.34
C ASP A 145 3.20 -34.20 12.88
N ASP A 146 3.07 -34.81 14.07
CA ASP A 146 1.77 -35.05 14.70
C ASP A 146 1.20 -33.77 15.33
N PRO A 147 -0.12 -33.52 15.22
CA PRO A 147 -0.79 -32.36 15.81
C PRO A 147 -0.53 -32.14 17.31
N HIS A 148 -0.26 -33.19 18.07
CA HIS A 148 0.08 -33.09 19.49
C HIS A 148 1.41 -32.36 19.73
N SER A 149 2.35 -32.41 18.78
CA SER A 149 3.64 -31.72 18.85
C SER A 149 3.56 -30.22 18.56
N TRP A 150 2.46 -29.75 17.95
CA TRP A 150 2.31 -28.36 17.52
C TRP A 150 2.36 -27.36 18.67
N THR A 151 3.18 -26.32 18.50
CA THR A 151 3.30 -25.23 19.47
C THR A 151 2.17 -24.20 19.32
N GLN A 152 1.86 -23.47 20.39
CA GLN A 152 0.88 -22.38 20.34
C GLN A 152 1.32 -21.25 19.40
N LYS A 153 2.62 -20.97 19.31
CA LYS A 153 3.17 -19.97 18.41
C LYS A 153 2.99 -20.36 16.94
N ALA A 154 3.18 -21.64 16.59
CA ALA A 154 2.90 -22.15 15.25
C ALA A 154 1.41 -22.04 14.89
N MET A 155 0.51 -22.37 15.81
CA MET A 155 -0.94 -22.20 15.61
C MET A 155 -1.31 -20.72 15.41
N MET A 156 -0.72 -19.82 16.20
CA MET A 156 -0.92 -18.38 16.04
C MET A 156 -0.42 -17.91 14.67
N MET A 157 0.77 -18.34 14.26
CA MET A 157 1.32 -18.03 12.95
C MET A 157 0.44 -18.55 11.82
N PHE A 158 -0.07 -19.78 11.93
CA PHE A 158 -1.01 -20.36 10.97
C PHE A 158 -2.24 -19.46 10.75
N ILE A 159 -2.89 -19.02 11.83
CA ILE A 159 -4.07 -18.14 11.77
C ILE A 159 -3.73 -16.79 11.11
N LEU A 160 -2.59 -16.20 11.44
CA LEU A 160 -2.15 -14.95 10.80
C LEU A 160 -1.82 -15.16 9.30
N CYS A 161 -1.22 -16.30 8.95
CA CYS A 161 -0.88 -16.64 7.56
C CYS A 161 -2.12 -16.84 6.69
N ILE A 162 -3.24 -17.33 7.24
CA ILE A 162 -4.53 -17.39 6.54
C ILE A 162 -4.92 -16.01 6.03
N TYR A 163 -4.86 -14.98 6.90
CA TYR A 163 -5.20 -13.61 6.53
C TYR A 163 -4.33 -13.11 5.35
N ARG A 164 -3.02 -13.41 5.36
CA ARG A 164 -2.12 -13.02 4.28
C ARG A 164 -2.47 -13.69 2.96
N LEU A 165 -2.66 -15.01 2.99
CA LEU A 165 -2.94 -15.82 1.80
C LEU A 165 -4.31 -15.49 1.20
N ALA A 166 -5.33 -15.30 2.04
CA ALA A 166 -6.68 -15.00 1.58
C ALA A 166 -6.77 -13.71 0.74
N LYS A 167 -5.81 -12.78 0.92
CA LYS A 167 -5.74 -11.51 0.16
C LYS A 167 -5.02 -11.61 -1.17
N VAL A 168 -4.28 -12.68 -1.43
CA VAL A 168 -3.52 -12.83 -2.68
C VAL A 168 -4.45 -13.23 -3.82
N GLN A 169 -4.45 -12.42 -4.89
CA GLN A 169 -5.24 -12.69 -6.08
C GLN A 169 -4.52 -13.60 -7.08
N ASN A 170 -3.24 -13.35 -7.35
CA ASN A 170 -2.44 -14.11 -8.30
C ASN A 170 -2.09 -15.51 -7.76
N GLU A 171 -2.50 -16.56 -8.48
CA GLU A 171 -2.36 -17.96 -8.04
C GLU A 171 -0.90 -18.42 -7.96
N GLU A 172 -0.09 -18.14 -8.97
CA GLU A 172 1.33 -18.51 -8.99
C GLU A 172 2.10 -17.88 -7.80
N TYR A 173 1.84 -16.61 -7.53
CA TYR A 173 2.40 -15.92 -6.37
C TYR A 173 1.85 -16.47 -5.04
N SER A 174 0.57 -16.88 -5.01
CA SER A 174 -0.05 -17.51 -3.84
C SER A 174 0.64 -18.82 -3.48
N GLU A 175 0.94 -19.69 -4.46
CA GLU A 175 1.65 -20.96 -4.24
C GLU A 175 3.06 -20.74 -3.70
N ASN A 176 3.81 -19.82 -4.30
CA ASN A 176 5.15 -19.44 -3.84
C ASN A 176 5.15 -18.80 -2.44
N LEU A 177 4.11 -18.03 -2.12
CA LEU A 177 3.95 -17.46 -0.79
C LEU A 177 3.59 -18.56 0.22
N ARG A 178 2.68 -19.48 -0.11
CA ARG A 178 2.27 -20.59 0.75
C ARG A 178 3.47 -21.39 1.22
N GLY A 179 4.33 -21.85 0.30
CA GLY A 179 5.51 -22.64 0.65
C GLY A 179 6.47 -21.91 1.61
N ARG A 180 6.64 -20.59 1.43
CA ARG A 180 7.44 -19.77 2.36
C ARG A 180 6.81 -19.63 3.74
N LEU A 181 5.48 -19.49 3.81
CA LEU A 181 4.76 -19.38 5.09
C LEU A 181 4.78 -20.72 5.84
N GLU A 182 4.56 -21.84 5.15
CA GLU A 182 4.62 -23.19 5.73
C GLU A 182 6.01 -23.52 6.28
N ALA A 183 7.08 -23.11 5.58
CA ALA A 183 8.45 -23.27 6.07
C ALA A 183 8.67 -22.53 7.41
N GLN A 184 8.07 -21.36 7.59
CA GLN A 184 8.19 -20.57 8.82
C GLN A 184 7.33 -21.16 9.95
N ILE A 185 6.11 -21.61 9.63
CA ILE A 185 5.26 -22.34 10.59
C ILE A 185 5.98 -23.60 11.09
N LYS A 186 6.63 -24.35 10.18
CA LYS A 186 7.45 -25.52 10.54
C LYS A 186 8.60 -25.14 11.49
N ALA A 187 9.31 -24.05 11.21
CA ALA A 187 10.42 -23.58 12.04
C ALA A 187 9.98 -23.23 13.48
N GLU A 188 8.74 -22.79 13.65
CA GLU A 188 8.14 -22.47 14.96
C GLU A 188 7.46 -23.68 15.62
N GLY A 189 7.67 -24.89 15.10
CA GLY A 189 7.14 -26.14 15.68
C GLY A 189 5.73 -26.49 15.19
N GLY A 190 5.35 -26.10 13.98
CA GLY A 190 4.13 -26.51 13.29
C GLY A 190 4.38 -27.51 12.16
N ALA A 191 5.31 -28.45 12.35
CA ALA A 191 5.61 -29.44 11.32
C ALA A 191 4.34 -30.25 10.96
N GLY A 192 4.08 -30.43 9.66
CA GLY A 192 2.87 -31.09 9.16
C GLY A 192 1.65 -30.16 9.00
N MET A 193 1.67 -28.92 9.50
CA MET A 193 0.61 -27.95 9.20
C MET A 193 0.65 -27.56 7.71
N SER A 194 -0.50 -27.58 7.05
CA SER A 194 -0.65 -27.24 5.64
C SER A 194 -1.62 -26.08 5.46
N LEU A 195 -1.22 -25.08 4.68
CA LEU A 195 -2.05 -23.96 4.24
C LEU A 195 -2.67 -24.23 2.86
N HIS A 196 -2.61 -25.47 2.36
CA HIS A 196 -3.24 -25.86 1.11
C HIS A 196 -4.76 -25.63 1.18
N GLY A 197 -5.33 -25.02 0.13
CA GLY A 197 -6.77 -24.69 0.08
C GLY A 197 -7.22 -23.58 1.04
N ALA A 198 -6.34 -23.01 1.87
CA ALA A 198 -6.70 -22.04 2.91
C ALA A 198 -7.47 -20.81 2.37
N LYS A 199 -7.14 -20.34 1.16
CA LYS A 199 -7.84 -19.23 0.50
C LYS A 199 -9.34 -19.53 0.28
N GLY A 200 -9.66 -20.75 -0.14
CA GLY A 200 -11.05 -21.18 -0.37
C GLY A 200 -11.79 -21.46 0.94
N LEU A 201 -11.12 -22.11 1.90
CA LEU A 201 -11.73 -22.53 3.17
C LEU A 201 -12.01 -21.37 4.11
N TYR A 202 -11.09 -20.40 4.18
CA TYR A 202 -11.10 -19.34 5.19
C TYR A 202 -11.26 -17.93 4.61
N GLY A 203 -11.46 -17.80 3.29
CA GLY A 203 -11.56 -16.49 2.62
C GLY A 203 -12.65 -15.59 3.20
N SER A 204 -13.74 -16.17 3.71
CA SER A 204 -14.84 -15.45 4.36
C SER A 204 -14.43 -14.73 5.66
N TRP A 205 -13.30 -15.11 6.28
CA TRP A 205 -12.80 -14.45 7.50
C TRP A 205 -12.44 -12.98 7.26
N LEU A 206 -12.12 -12.61 6.02
CA LEU A 206 -11.84 -11.23 5.64
C LEU A 206 -13.07 -10.30 5.73
N ASN A 207 -14.27 -10.87 5.88
CA ASN A 207 -15.51 -10.10 6.06
C ASN A 207 -15.78 -9.77 7.55
N ASP A 208 -15.07 -10.39 8.50
CA ASP A 208 -15.24 -10.12 9.92
C ASP A 208 -14.38 -8.96 10.39
N SER A 209 -15.02 -7.84 10.70
CA SER A 209 -14.31 -6.61 11.12
C SER A 209 -13.57 -6.77 12.46
N GLY A 210 -14.00 -7.68 13.33
CA GLY A 210 -13.33 -7.96 14.60
C GLY A 210 -12.00 -8.68 14.39
N PHE A 211 -11.98 -9.68 13.51
CA PHE A 211 -10.78 -10.41 13.11
C PHE A 211 -9.76 -9.46 12.47
N LEU A 212 -10.18 -8.63 11.52
CA LEU A 212 -9.29 -7.64 10.88
C LEU A 212 -8.65 -6.68 11.91
N LYS A 213 -9.42 -6.18 12.87
CA LYS A 213 -8.90 -5.33 13.97
C LYS A 213 -7.88 -6.06 14.83
N MET A 214 -8.12 -7.35 15.14
CA MET A 214 -7.16 -8.16 15.89
C MET A 214 -5.86 -8.37 15.11
N ILE A 215 -5.94 -8.67 13.81
CA ILE A 215 -4.76 -8.78 12.93
C ILE A 215 -3.95 -7.47 12.94
N ALA A 216 -4.63 -6.34 12.74
CA ALA A 216 -4.02 -5.03 12.72
C ALA A 216 -3.34 -4.67 14.05
N ALA A 217 -4.01 -4.93 15.17
CA ALA A 217 -3.46 -4.70 16.52
C ALA A 217 -2.18 -5.52 16.76
N ILE A 218 -2.18 -6.79 16.36
CA ILE A 218 -1.01 -7.66 16.49
C ILE A 218 0.15 -7.16 15.62
N ASP A 219 -0.11 -6.77 14.35
CA ASP A 219 0.95 -6.24 13.49
C ASP A 219 1.52 -4.93 14.04
N MET A 220 0.64 -4.02 14.50
CA MET A 220 1.01 -2.72 15.06
C MET A 220 1.85 -2.88 16.33
N PHE A 221 1.46 -3.79 17.22
CA PHE A 221 2.22 -4.12 18.43
C PHE A 221 3.64 -4.59 18.10
N PHE A 222 3.79 -5.60 17.24
CA PHE A 222 5.11 -6.11 16.89
C PHE A 222 5.89 -5.17 15.95
N HIS A 223 5.23 -4.23 15.27
CA HIS A 223 5.90 -3.17 14.52
C HIS A 223 6.62 -2.20 15.45
N LYS A 224 6.00 -1.83 16.58
CA LYS A 224 6.64 -1.02 17.64
C LYS A 224 7.66 -1.87 18.42
N CYS A 225 7.27 -3.08 18.82
CA CYS A 225 8.06 -3.98 19.66
C CYS A 225 8.86 -5.01 18.83
N LYS A 226 9.72 -4.54 17.91
CA LYS A 226 10.42 -5.39 16.93
C LYS A 226 11.33 -6.47 17.53
N ASN A 227 11.82 -6.24 18.75
CA ASN A 227 12.72 -7.15 19.47
C ASN A 227 11.99 -8.20 20.32
N HIS A 228 10.65 -8.22 20.30
CA HIS A 228 9.90 -9.24 21.02
C HIS A 228 10.15 -10.64 20.43
N PRO A 229 10.28 -11.72 21.22
CA PRO A 229 10.53 -13.08 20.72
C PRO A 229 9.52 -13.56 19.67
N ASP A 230 8.28 -13.09 19.78
CA ASP A 230 7.18 -13.41 18.85
C ASP A 230 7.03 -12.42 17.69
N ALA A 231 7.94 -11.46 17.50
CA ALA A 231 7.83 -10.48 16.41
C ALA A 231 7.80 -11.13 15.01
N MET A 232 8.28 -12.37 14.86
CA MET A 232 8.19 -13.14 13.62
C MET A 232 6.74 -13.45 13.21
N LEU A 233 5.79 -13.46 14.15
CA LEU A 233 4.35 -13.62 13.86
C LEU A 233 3.84 -12.63 12.81
N ARG A 234 4.51 -11.47 12.67
CA ARG A 234 4.19 -10.48 11.65
C ARG A 234 4.22 -11.03 10.24
N ILE A 235 4.94 -12.11 9.96
CA ILE A 235 4.96 -12.71 8.62
C ILE A 235 3.56 -12.99 8.09
N GLY A 236 2.57 -13.29 8.95
CA GLY A 236 1.17 -13.43 8.55
C GLY A 236 0.41 -12.10 8.50
N SER A 237 0.73 -11.10 9.33
CA SER A 237 -0.03 -9.85 9.43
C SER A 237 0.54 -8.67 8.62
N LEU A 238 1.73 -8.81 8.00
CA LEU A 238 2.46 -7.72 7.32
C LEU A 238 1.60 -6.95 6.30
N THR A 239 0.67 -7.62 5.62
CA THR A 239 -0.21 -7.03 4.60
C THR A 239 -1.37 -6.21 5.16
N SER A 240 -1.50 -6.13 6.50
CA SER A 240 -2.42 -5.22 7.18
C SER A 240 -1.91 -3.79 7.17
N ARG A 241 -0.59 -3.63 7.23
CA ARG A 241 0.05 -2.33 7.24
C ARG A 241 0.02 -1.69 5.86
N PHE A 242 -0.40 -0.42 5.82
CA PHE A 242 -0.67 0.39 4.64
C PHE A 242 -1.65 -0.25 3.66
N ARG A 243 -2.59 -1.06 4.16
CA ARG A 243 -3.72 -1.53 3.36
C ARG A 243 -4.51 -0.33 2.84
N ASP A 244 -4.92 -0.40 1.59
CA ASP A 244 -5.65 0.65 0.86
C ASP A 244 -4.96 2.03 0.86
N CYS A 245 -3.63 2.07 1.03
CA CYS A 245 -2.80 3.28 0.94
C CYS A 245 -1.94 3.29 -0.34
N ALA A 246 -2.39 2.63 -1.40
CA ALA A 246 -1.58 2.38 -2.60
C ALA A 246 -1.08 3.66 -3.28
N ALA A 247 -1.88 4.74 -3.34
CA ALA A 247 -1.46 5.99 -3.95
C ALA A 247 -0.35 6.70 -3.15
N LEU A 248 -0.47 6.72 -1.81
CA LEU A 248 0.59 7.25 -0.95
C LEU A 248 1.89 6.45 -1.11
N LEU A 249 1.79 5.11 -1.16
CA LEU A 249 2.95 4.26 -1.40
C LEU A 249 3.54 4.46 -2.81
N SER A 250 2.71 4.72 -3.82
CA SER A 250 3.16 5.07 -5.17
C SER A 250 3.95 6.38 -5.15
N MET A 251 3.51 7.42 -4.43
CA MET A 251 4.29 8.66 -4.29
C MET A 251 5.66 8.41 -3.65
N GLY A 252 5.69 7.65 -2.55
CA GLY A 252 6.94 7.22 -1.91
C GLY A 252 7.88 6.47 -2.87
N TYR A 253 7.30 5.62 -3.71
CA TYR A 253 8.02 4.87 -4.71
C TYR A 253 8.57 5.78 -5.85
N ALA A 254 7.77 6.72 -6.35
CA ALA A 254 8.19 7.69 -7.36
C ALA A 254 9.39 8.53 -6.88
N MET A 255 9.31 9.05 -5.66
CA MET A 255 10.42 9.79 -5.02
C MET A 255 11.70 8.96 -4.96
N SER A 256 11.58 7.66 -4.65
CA SER A 256 12.72 6.75 -4.57
C SER A 256 13.36 6.48 -5.94
N ILE A 257 12.57 6.15 -6.97
CA ILE A 257 13.11 5.81 -8.28
C ILE A 257 13.68 7.01 -9.03
N LEU A 258 13.12 8.21 -8.82
CA LEU A 258 13.61 9.45 -9.40
C LEU A 258 14.71 10.11 -8.54
N ASN A 259 14.87 9.64 -7.29
CA ASN A 259 15.74 10.22 -6.28
C ASN A 259 15.46 11.72 -6.04
N ILE A 260 14.18 12.07 -5.84
CA ILE A 260 13.72 13.45 -5.59
C ILE A 260 12.86 13.54 -4.34
N LYS A 261 12.72 14.75 -3.81
CA LYS A 261 11.84 15.03 -2.66
C LYS A 261 10.40 15.26 -3.11
N ALA A 262 9.48 15.21 -2.16
CA ALA A 262 8.05 15.39 -2.40
C ALA A 262 7.72 16.71 -3.11
N GLY A 263 8.32 17.82 -2.66
CA GLY A 263 8.13 19.14 -3.29
C GLY A 263 8.43 19.11 -4.79
N THR A 264 9.62 18.63 -5.14
CA THR A 264 10.04 18.50 -6.54
C THR A 264 9.08 17.60 -7.33
N LEU A 265 8.65 16.45 -6.78
CA LEU A 265 7.67 15.60 -7.46
C LEU A 265 6.33 16.31 -7.70
N MET A 266 5.87 17.13 -6.75
CA MET A 266 4.64 17.91 -6.87
C MET A 266 4.76 19.00 -7.95
N ASP A 267 5.94 19.58 -8.16
CA ASP A 267 6.17 20.55 -9.23
C ASP A 267 5.96 19.95 -10.63
N TRP A 268 6.04 18.63 -10.78
CA TRP A 268 5.78 17.88 -12.03
C TRP A 268 4.30 17.53 -12.25
N VAL A 269 3.39 18.02 -11.39
CA VAL A 269 1.96 17.74 -11.51
C VAL A 269 1.29 18.85 -12.33
N PHE A 270 1.12 18.60 -13.63
CA PHE A 270 0.56 19.57 -14.57
C PHE A 270 -0.94 19.40 -14.87
N ILE A 271 -1.62 18.48 -14.17
CA ILE A 271 -3.03 18.13 -14.42
C ILE A 271 -3.86 18.48 -13.19
N LYS A 272 -4.92 19.29 -13.35
CA LYS A 272 -5.80 19.77 -12.25
C LYS A 272 -6.34 18.62 -11.39
N ALA A 273 -6.86 17.56 -12.03
CA ALA A 273 -7.41 16.40 -11.33
C ALA A 273 -6.34 15.68 -10.46
N MET A 274 -5.12 15.54 -10.99
CA MET A 274 -4.00 14.95 -10.25
C MET A 274 -3.54 15.85 -9.09
N ALA A 275 -3.58 17.18 -9.26
CA ALA A 275 -3.26 18.12 -8.19
C ALA A 275 -4.26 18.02 -7.02
N ILE A 276 -5.55 17.81 -7.30
CA ILE A 276 -6.58 17.56 -6.28
C ILE A 276 -6.27 16.28 -5.50
N GLU A 277 -5.88 15.20 -6.18
CA GLU A 277 -5.49 13.94 -5.55
C GLU A 277 -4.22 14.09 -4.69
N VAL A 278 -3.21 14.81 -5.18
CA VAL A 278 -2.00 15.13 -4.40
C VAL A 278 -2.35 15.92 -3.15
N ASN A 279 -3.21 16.93 -3.26
CA ASN A 279 -3.68 17.70 -2.12
C ASN A 279 -4.40 16.82 -1.09
N ARG A 280 -5.27 15.90 -1.56
CA ARG A 280 -5.95 14.91 -0.70
C ARG A 280 -4.98 14.00 0.04
N VAL A 281 -3.96 13.47 -0.66
CA VAL A 281 -2.93 12.60 -0.07
C VAL A 281 -2.03 13.39 0.90
N ALA A 282 -1.81 14.68 0.64
CA ALA A 282 -1.00 15.57 1.46
C ALA A 282 -1.73 16.20 2.66
N THR A 283 -3.00 15.84 2.91
CA THR A 283 -3.78 16.36 4.05
C THR A 283 -3.01 16.19 5.36
N ARG A 284 -2.91 17.30 6.12
CA ARG A 284 -2.20 17.36 7.40
C ARG A 284 -2.98 16.72 8.53
N GLY A 285 -2.28 16.40 9.64
CA GLY A 285 -2.89 15.84 10.85
C GLY A 285 -3.25 14.36 10.77
N GLN A 286 -2.83 13.68 9.70
CA GLN A 286 -3.20 12.29 9.43
C GLN A 286 -2.18 11.29 9.98
N GLU A 287 -1.12 11.75 10.65
CA GLU A 287 -0.02 10.90 11.15
C GLU A 287 0.63 9.99 10.09
N SER A 288 0.53 10.31 8.79
CA SER A 288 1.03 9.48 7.69
C SER A 288 2.55 9.24 7.72
N GLY A 289 3.31 10.17 8.31
CA GLY A 289 4.74 10.04 8.57
C GLY A 289 5.11 9.35 9.90
N LYS A 290 4.14 9.04 10.76
CA LYS A 290 4.38 8.43 12.09
C LYS A 290 4.30 6.92 12.01
N THR A 291 5.42 6.25 12.25
CA THR A 291 5.56 4.81 11.98
C THR A 291 4.73 3.92 12.90
N ASP A 292 4.46 4.35 14.12
CA ASP A 292 3.73 3.64 15.17
C ASP A 292 2.32 4.20 15.41
N SER A 293 1.73 4.82 14.39
CA SER A 293 0.36 5.34 14.39
C SER A 293 -0.68 4.27 14.04
N TYR A 294 -1.96 4.56 14.30
CA TYR A 294 -3.11 3.85 13.70
C TYR A 294 -3.20 4.04 12.17
N PHE A 295 -2.62 5.11 11.62
CA PHE A 295 -2.74 5.47 10.20
C PHE A 295 -2.43 4.31 9.22
N PRO A 296 -1.31 3.57 9.37
CA PRO A 296 -1.01 2.45 8.48
C PRO A 296 -2.05 1.33 8.54
N TYR A 297 -2.85 1.25 9.60
CA TYR A 297 -3.82 0.19 9.84
C TYR A 297 -5.27 0.64 9.64
N GLN A 298 -5.48 1.86 9.13
CA GLN A 298 -6.78 2.53 9.06
C GLN A 298 -7.91 1.65 8.49
N SER A 299 -7.64 0.87 7.44
CA SER A 299 -8.64 0.01 6.81
C SER A 299 -8.99 -1.21 7.66
N ASP A 300 -8.00 -1.99 8.10
CA ASP A 300 -8.27 -3.21 8.88
C ASP A 300 -8.79 -2.90 10.29
N MET A 301 -8.43 -1.74 10.83
CA MET A 301 -9.01 -1.23 12.08
C MET A 301 -10.45 -0.73 11.91
N GLY A 302 -10.95 -0.58 10.67
CA GLY A 302 -12.26 -0.01 10.39
C GLY A 302 -12.37 1.46 10.80
N ILE A 303 -11.25 2.20 10.78
CA ILE A 303 -11.21 3.64 11.00
C ILE A 303 -11.74 4.35 9.75
N VAL A 304 -11.43 3.82 8.57
CA VAL A 304 -11.92 4.31 7.27
C VAL A 304 -12.66 3.19 6.54
N THR A 305 -13.71 3.55 5.80
CA THR A 305 -14.38 2.63 4.88
C THR A 305 -13.85 2.84 3.46
N LYS A 306 -13.64 4.10 3.06
CA LYS A 306 -13.07 4.48 1.77
C LYS A 306 -11.81 5.30 1.99
N SER A 307 -10.63 4.66 1.94
CA SER A 307 -9.38 5.37 2.22
C SER A 307 -9.07 6.45 1.18
N ALA A 308 -8.84 7.67 1.67
CA ALA A 308 -8.34 8.81 0.90
C ALA A 308 -6.96 8.57 0.23
N TYR A 309 -6.26 7.50 0.60
CA TYR A 309 -4.91 7.14 0.14
C TYR A 309 -4.89 5.97 -0.84
N SER A 310 -6.08 5.45 -1.20
CA SER A 310 -6.19 4.32 -2.11
C SER A 310 -5.93 4.71 -3.56
N SER A 311 -5.56 3.74 -4.39
CA SER A 311 -5.43 3.95 -5.83
C SER A 311 -6.77 4.27 -6.50
N ASN A 312 -7.88 3.74 -5.96
CA ASN A 312 -9.22 4.01 -6.47
C ASN A 312 -9.69 5.44 -6.15
N ALA A 313 -9.30 5.99 -5.01
CA ALA A 313 -9.54 7.40 -4.70
C ALA A 313 -8.63 8.33 -5.50
N ASN A 314 -7.43 7.87 -5.86
CA ASN A 314 -6.42 8.68 -6.55
C ASN A 314 -5.93 8.03 -7.86
N PRO A 315 -6.84 7.79 -8.83
CA PRO A 315 -6.50 7.06 -10.05
C PRO A 315 -5.57 7.84 -10.98
N TYR A 316 -5.64 9.18 -11.05
CA TYR A 316 -4.75 9.98 -11.90
C TYR A 316 -3.29 9.87 -11.44
N LEU A 317 -3.06 10.08 -10.14
CA LEU A 317 -1.76 10.05 -9.49
C LEU A 317 -1.13 8.66 -9.53
N HIS A 318 -1.91 7.62 -9.19
CA HIS A 318 -1.43 6.25 -9.23
C HIS A 318 -0.98 5.85 -10.64
N THR A 319 -1.82 6.15 -11.64
CA THR A 319 -1.56 5.79 -13.04
C THR A 319 -0.35 6.53 -13.58
N TRP A 320 -0.28 7.86 -13.36
CA TRP A 320 0.85 8.68 -13.79
C TRP A 320 2.18 8.17 -13.25
N ILE A 321 2.27 7.91 -11.94
CA ILE A 321 3.48 7.38 -11.30
C ILE A 321 3.92 6.04 -11.90
N HIS A 322 2.96 5.15 -12.11
CA HIS A 322 3.29 3.82 -12.63
C HIS A 322 3.58 3.84 -14.13
N MET A 323 3.04 4.77 -14.92
CA MET A 323 3.48 4.98 -16.30
C MET A 323 4.96 5.40 -16.33
N ILE A 324 5.37 6.35 -15.48
CA ILE A 324 6.78 6.77 -15.36
C ILE A 324 7.66 5.58 -15.02
N GLY A 325 7.32 4.85 -13.95
CA GLY A 325 8.13 3.71 -13.54
C GLY A 325 8.17 2.59 -14.58
N ALA A 326 7.09 2.37 -15.34
CA ALA A 326 7.06 1.38 -16.41
C ALA A 326 7.96 1.80 -17.59
N LEU A 327 7.93 3.07 -18.00
CA LEU A 327 8.83 3.62 -19.01
C LEU A 327 10.31 3.61 -18.58
N LEU A 328 10.58 3.72 -17.28
CA LEU A 328 11.91 3.55 -16.71
C LEU A 328 12.30 2.06 -16.51
N GLY A 329 11.44 1.12 -16.90
CA GLY A 329 11.72 -0.32 -16.84
C GLY A 329 11.55 -0.95 -15.45
N HIS A 330 10.90 -0.29 -14.50
CA HIS A 330 10.72 -0.82 -13.17
C HIS A 330 9.58 -1.85 -13.08
N GLN A 331 9.94 -3.07 -12.65
CA GLN A 331 9.02 -4.20 -12.57
C GLN A 331 7.79 -3.96 -11.66
N ARG A 332 7.95 -3.20 -10.56
CA ARG A 332 6.85 -2.86 -9.66
C ARG A 332 5.75 -2.08 -10.38
N SER A 333 6.13 -1.15 -11.25
CA SER A 333 5.20 -0.34 -12.03
C SER A 333 4.64 -1.08 -13.23
N ILE A 334 5.46 -1.90 -13.90
CA ILE A 334 4.99 -2.78 -14.98
C ILE A 334 3.86 -3.69 -14.49
N ASN A 335 3.96 -4.21 -13.26
CA ASN A 335 2.97 -5.10 -12.65
C ASN A 335 1.87 -4.37 -11.86
N ALA A 336 1.85 -3.02 -11.85
CA ALA A 336 0.81 -2.28 -11.15
C ALA A 336 -0.53 -2.43 -11.88
N ARG A 337 -1.63 -2.56 -11.13
CA ARG A 337 -2.96 -2.74 -11.71
C ARG A 337 -3.40 -1.48 -12.46
N TYR A 338 -3.96 -1.65 -13.65
CA TYR A 338 -4.59 -0.58 -14.39
C TYR A 338 -6.04 -0.40 -13.91
N ILE A 339 -6.41 0.80 -13.46
CA ILE A 339 -7.74 1.12 -12.90
C ILE A 339 -8.25 2.50 -13.34
N PHE A 340 -7.76 3.00 -14.48
CA PHE A 340 -7.95 4.38 -14.88
C PHE A 340 -8.98 4.54 -15.99
N GLU A 341 -9.96 5.43 -15.76
CA GLU A 341 -11.08 5.70 -16.67
C GLU A 341 -11.19 7.20 -17.06
N GLY A 342 -10.13 7.99 -16.85
CA GLY A 342 -10.10 9.42 -17.15
C GLY A 342 -9.37 9.80 -18.44
N ASN A 343 -8.91 11.06 -18.53
CA ASN A 343 -8.12 11.54 -19.67
C ASN A 343 -6.69 10.97 -19.67
N LEU A 344 -6.46 9.96 -20.52
CA LEU A 344 -5.16 9.31 -20.67
C LEU A 344 -4.14 10.12 -21.47
N ALA A 345 -4.58 11.00 -22.37
CA ALA A 345 -3.68 11.75 -23.24
C ALA A 345 -2.80 12.68 -22.41
N ASP A 346 -3.40 13.47 -21.53
CA ASP A 346 -2.69 14.42 -20.67
C ASP A 346 -1.76 13.71 -19.68
N ILE A 347 -2.22 12.61 -19.08
CA ILE A 347 -1.39 11.81 -18.16
C ILE A 347 -0.19 11.22 -18.87
N SER A 348 -0.41 10.63 -20.05
CA SER A 348 0.66 10.02 -20.84
C SER A 348 1.67 11.08 -21.28
N LEU A 349 1.19 12.26 -21.69
CA LEU A 349 2.04 13.38 -22.06
C LEU A 349 2.90 13.85 -20.88
N ASN A 350 2.31 14.05 -19.70
CA ASN A 350 3.05 14.43 -18.50
C ASN A 350 4.05 13.33 -18.08
N ALA A 351 3.67 12.06 -18.17
CA ALA A 351 4.53 10.92 -17.87
C ALA A 351 5.73 10.84 -18.84
N VAL A 352 5.53 11.09 -20.13
CA VAL A 352 6.62 11.17 -21.11
C VAL A 352 7.58 12.29 -20.76
N LEU A 353 7.07 13.47 -20.44
CA LEU A 353 7.90 14.65 -20.18
C LEU A 353 8.85 14.42 -19.00
N ILE A 354 8.33 13.97 -17.86
CA ILE A 354 9.18 13.68 -16.68
C ILE A 354 10.10 12.48 -16.94
N THR A 355 9.64 11.45 -17.65
CA THR A 355 10.49 10.31 -17.99
C THR A 355 11.68 10.76 -18.85
N TRP A 356 11.44 11.61 -19.85
CA TRP A 356 12.47 12.17 -20.70
C TRP A 356 13.50 12.97 -19.91
N ALA A 357 13.03 13.89 -19.06
CA ALA A 357 13.89 14.74 -18.23
C ALA A 357 14.81 13.93 -17.31
N PHE A 358 14.32 12.80 -16.77
CA PHE A 358 15.09 11.96 -15.84
C PHE A 358 15.90 10.85 -16.52
N ALA A 359 15.56 10.44 -17.74
CA ALA A 359 16.23 9.34 -18.43
C ALA A 359 17.53 9.73 -19.16
N ARG A 360 17.70 11.02 -19.52
CA ARG A 360 18.75 11.44 -20.48
C ARG A 360 19.97 12.12 -19.86
N GLY A 361 20.02 12.30 -18.54
CA GLY A 361 21.14 12.95 -17.88
C GLY A 361 21.16 12.70 -16.38
N GLY A 362 22.34 12.32 -15.86
CA GLY A 362 22.59 12.28 -14.43
C GLY A 362 23.14 13.63 -13.96
N GLU A 363 22.66 14.14 -12.83
CA GLU A 363 23.36 15.20 -12.10
C GLU A 363 24.56 14.59 -11.37
N LEU A 364 25.59 14.25 -12.14
CA LEU A 364 26.80 13.66 -11.61
C LEU A 364 27.67 14.76 -11.01
N ASN A 365 27.49 14.98 -9.72
CA ASN A 365 28.34 15.88 -8.94
C ASN A 365 29.38 15.06 -8.16
N PRO A 366 30.69 15.35 -8.29
CA PRO A 366 31.71 14.70 -7.48
C PRO A 366 31.46 14.90 -5.98
N GLN A 367 31.35 13.82 -5.22
CA GLN A 367 31.04 13.87 -3.79
C GLN A 367 32.29 13.84 -2.89
N PHE A 368 33.43 13.40 -3.42
CA PHE A 368 34.68 13.26 -2.69
C PHE A 368 35.83 13.82 -3.51
N SER A 369 36.69 14.63 -2.88
CA SER A 369 37.92 15.14 -3.49
C SER A 369 39.07 14.97 -2.51
N ARG A 370 40.16 14.33 -2.96
CA ARG A 370 41.40 14.23 -2.17
C ARG A 370 42.11 15.58 -2.04
N ARG A 371 41.87 16.50 -2.97
CA ARG A 371 42.53 17.80 -3.06
C ARG A 371 41.64 18.98 -2.64
N ARG A 372 40.40 18.71 -2.18
CA ARG A 372 39.35 19.71 -1.91
C ARG A 372 38.93 20.56 -3.13
N GLU A 373 39.40 20.23 -4.32
CA GLU A 373 39.00 20.85 -5.59
C GLU A 373 37.66 20.27 -6.06
N ARG A 374 36.80 21.12 -6.64
CA ARG A 374 35.61 20.69 -7.39
C ARG A 374 36.07 20.26 -8.78
N TYR A 375 35.73 19.03 -9.19
CA TYR A 375 36.11 18.58 -10.54
C TYR A 375 35.25 19.33 -11.57
N GLY A 376 35.88 19.78 -12.64
CA GLY A 376 35.18 20.39 -13.79
C GLY A 376 35.06 21.91 -13.75
N ASP A 377 35.36 22.58 -12.62
CA ASP A 377 35.31 24.05 -12.56
C ASP A 377 36.36 24.72 -13.49
N ASP A 378 37.43 24.00 -13.84
CA ASP A 378 38.54 24.48 -14.69
C ASP A 378 38.50 23.95 -16.14
N ILE A 379 37.48 23.16 -16.51
CA ILE A 379 37.38 22.55 -17.86
C ILE A 379 36.24 23.23 -18.59
N MET A 380 36.56 24.13 -19.53
CA MET A 380 35.57 24.58 -20.50
C MET A 380 35.27 23.43 -21.48
N PRO A 381 34.00 23.03 -21.65
CA PRO A 381 33.65 22.09 -22.70
C PRO A 381 33.99 22.73 -24.05
N GLU A 382 34.73 22.01 -24.91
CA GLU A 382 34.86 22.38 -26.31
C GLU A 382 33.47 22.29 -26.96
N GLU A 383 33.03 23.38 -27.60
CA GLU A 383 31.80 23.39 -28.39
C GLU A 383 32.05 22.53 -29.64
N GLU A 384 31.64 21.26 -29.58
CA GLU A 384 31.51 20.44 -30.79
C GLU A 384 30.22 20.88 -31.51
N ASP A 385 30.39 21.59 -32.64
CA ASP A 385 29.34 21.89 -33.61
C ASP A 385 28.80 20.57 -34.20
N ASP A 386 27.81 19.99 -33.53
CA ASP A 386 27.13 18.78 -34.02
C ASP A 386 26.11 19.21 -35.10
N GLU A 387 26.61 19.38 -36.34
CA GLU A 387 25.82 19.58 -37.57
C GLU A 387 25.03 18.31 -37.91
N GLY A 388 24.02 17.98 -37.09
CA GLY A 388 23.02 16.96 -37.38
C GLY A 388 21.72 17.59 -37.90
N ASP A 389 21.14 17.01 -38.95
CA ASP A 389 19.87 17.35 -39.61
C ASP A 389 18.63 17.15 -38.72
N ALA A 390 18.68 17.66 -37.48
CA ALA A 390 17.56 17.73 -36.55
C ALA A 390 16.88 19.09 -36.73
N GLY A 391 15.56 19.09 -36.92
CA GLY A 391 14.81 20.34 -36.93
C GLY A 391 15.03 21.11 -35.61
N VAL A 392 15.03 22.44 -35.65
CA VAL A 392 15.33 23.34 -34.51
C VAL A 392 14.63 22.92 -33.20
N HIS A 393 13.39 22.43 -33.29
CA HIS A 393 12.64 21.93 -32.14
C HIS A 393 13.25 20.65 -31.53
N ASP A 394 13.70 19.70 -32.34
CA ASP A 394 14.38 18.48 -31.84
C ASP A 394 15.71 18.84 -31.17
N THR A 395 16.46 19.81 -31.71
CA THR A 395 17.73 20.29 -31.15
C THR A 395 17.54 20.88 -29.75
N ILE A 396 16.52 21.72 -29.53
CA ILE A 396 16.26 22.32 -28.21
C ILE A 396 15.96 21.23 -27.16
N TRP A 397 15.13 20.24 -27.50
CA TRP A 397 14.78 19.14 -26.57
C TRP A 397 15.95 18.21 -26.24
N VAL A 398 16.92 18.10 -27.15
CA VAL A 398 18.15 17.33 -26.98
C VAL A 398 19.17 18.08 -26.12
N THR A 399 19.27 19.40 -26.30
CA THR A 399 20.26 20.26 -25.65
C THR A 399 19.81 20.79 -24.28
N THR A 400 18.51 20.75 -24.00
CA THR A 400 17.97 21.14 -22.68
C THR A 400 18.49 20.20 -21.60
N GLN A 401 19.14 20.78 -20.59
CA GLN A 401 19.65 20.09 -19.42
C GLN A 401 18.81 20.44 -18.18
N GLY A 402 19.06 19.72 -17.09
CA GLY A 402 18.41 19.96 -15.80
C GLY A 402 17.10 19.21 -15.61
N ARG A 403 16.57 19.31 -14.38
CA ARG A 403 15.40 18.56 -13.89
C ARG A 403 14.33 19.49 -13.32
N GLU A 404 14.36 20.77 -13.67
CA GLU A 404 13.38 21.76 -13.25
C GLU A 404 12.08 21.63 -14.04
N ALA A 405 10.98 21.33 -13.34
CA ALA A 405 9.67 21.13 -13.94
C ALA A 405 9.22 22.34 -14.79
N GLN A 406 9.53 23.56 -14.36
CA GLN A 406 9.16 24.80 -15.07
C GLN A 406 9.81 24.90 -16.46
N THR A 407 11.08 24.51 -16.58
CA THR A 407 11.82 24.52 -17.85
C THR A 407 11.17 23.57 -18.84
N TRP A 408 10.91 22.34 -18.41
CA TRP A 408 10.29 21.30 -19.25
C TRP A 408 8.84 21.63 -19.60
N TYR A 409 8.07 22.23 -18.68
CA TYR A 409 6.72 22.70 -18.97
C TYR A 409 6.71 23.83 -20.00
N ALA A 410 7.59 24.82 -19.87
CA ALA A 410 7.71 25.93 -20.81
C ALA A 410 8.09 25.42 -22.22
N LEU A 411 9.02 24.47 -22.30
CA LEU A 411 9.41 23.84 -23.54
C LEU A 411 8.23 23.11 -24.21
N LEU A 412 7.49 22.31 -23.43
CA LEU A 412 6.32 21.60 -23.93
C LEU A 412 5.22 22.56 -24.39
N LYS A 413 4.97 23.65 -23.65
CA LYS A 413 4.01 24.69 -23.99
C LYS A 413 4.38 25.41 -25.29
N ASN A 414 5.66 25.75 -25.48
CA ASN A 414 6.15 26.39 -26.70
C ASN A 414 6.02 25.46 -27.92
N GLY A 415 6.15 24.14 -27.73
CA GLY A 415 5.87 23.11 -28.74
C GLY A 415 4.38 22.84 -28.98
N GLY A 416 3.46 23.61 -28.39
CA GLY A 416 2.02 23.41 -28.53
C GLY A 416 1.52 22.12 -27.91
N PHE A 417 2.14 21.68 -26.80
CA PHE A 417 1.87 20.42 -26.10
C PHE A 417 2.06 19.17 -26.97
N LYS A 418 2.99 19.23 -27.94
CA LYS A 418 3.38 18.11 -28.78
C LYS A 418 4.79 17.64 -28.44
N ILE A 419 4.94 16.33 -28.32
CA ILE A 419 6.24 15.69 -28.12
C ILE A 419 6.98 15.59 -29.46
N PRO A 420 8.26 16.02 -29.53
CA PRO A 420 9.05 15.91 -30.75
C PRO A 420 9.37 14.46 -31.13
N GLY A 421 9.71 14.25 -32.42
CA GLY A 421 9.96 12.93 -32.97
C GLY A 421 11.12 12.19 -32.30
N VAL A 422 12.17 12.92 -31.90
CA VAL A 422 13.32 12.35 -31.16
C VAL A 422 12.91 11.73 -29.82
N VAL A 423 12.01 12.40 -29.08
CA VAL A 423 11.52 11.91 -27.78
C VAL A 423 10.64 10.69 -27.99
N SER A 424 9.69 10.76 -28.92
CA SER A 424 8.79 9.63 -29.24
C SER A 424 9.57 8.38 -29.63
N LYS A 425 10.64 8.50 -30.44
CA LYS A 425 11.50 7.36 -30.80
C LYS A 425 12.12 6.69 -29.58
N VAL A 426 12.58 7.46 -28.59
CA VAL A 426 13.18 6.90 -27.36
C VAL A 426 12.14 6.28 -26.45
N ILE A 427 10.99 6.92 -26.27
CA ILE A 427 9.88 6.40 -25.47
C ILE A 427 9.40 5.06 -26.04
N ARG A 428 9.23 4.94 -27.36
CA ARG A 428 8.92 3.66 -28.02
C ARG A 428 9.96 2.58 -27.72
N ARG A 429 11.25 2.90 -27.79
CA ARG A 429 12.31 1.94 -27.42
C ARG A 429 12.21 1.49 -25.98
N GLN A 430 11.83 2.36 -25.04
CA GLN A 430 11.65 1.97 -23.64
C GLN A 430 10.42 1.07 -23.46
N ARG A 431 9.32 1.43 -24.10
CA ARG A 431 8.10 0.62 -24.14
C ARG A 431 8.35 -0.79 -24.67
N ASP A 432 9.10 -0.92 -25.75
CA ASP A 432 9.37 -2.21 -26.40
C ASP A 432 10.25 -3.14 -25.54
N LYS A 433 10.92 -2.62 -24.50
CA LYS A 433 11.63 -3.44 -23.50
C LYS A 433 10.68 -4.18 -22.55
N ILE A 434 9.41 -3.78 -22.46
CA ILE A 434 8.44 -4.45 -21.61
C ILE A 434 8.08 -5.81 -22.23
N ARG A 435 8.58 -6.88 -21.62
CA ARG A 435 8.32 -8.26 -22.05
C ARG A 435 7.20 -8.88 -21.22
N ASN A 436 6.25 -9.52 -21.91
CA ASN A 436 5.15 -10.30 -21.32
C ASN A 436 4.49 -9.59 -20.12
N PRO A 437 3.94 -8.37 -20.30
CA PRO A 437 3.17 -7.74 -19.23
C PRO A 437 1.96 -8.59 -18.88
N ARG A 438 1.52 -8.52 -17.62
CA ARG A 438 0.32 -9.22 -17.16
C ARG A 438 -0.92 -8.46 -17.65
N GLU A 439 -2.01 -9.18 -17.87
CA GLU A 439 -3.31 -8.57 -18.16
C GLU A 439 -3.73 -7.61 -17.03
N ASP A 440 -4.47 -6.57 -17.41
CA ASP A 440 -5.00 -5.51 -16.52
C ASP A 440 -3.91 -4.75 -15.75
N THR A 441 -2.74 -4.56 -16.37
CA THR A 441 -1.63 -3.81 -15.77
C THR A 441 -1.25 -2.55 -16.52
N ILE A 442 -0.63 -1.60 -15.81
CA ILE A 442 -0.03 -0.42 -16.40
C ILE A 442 1.03 -0.82 -17.43
N GLY A 443 1.79 -1.89 -17.19
CA GLY A 443 2.78 -2.38 -18.16
C GLY A 443 2.17 -2.83 -19.48
N GLU A 444 1.00 -3.48 -19.44
CA GLU A 444 0.25 -3.85 -20.64
C GLU A 444 -0.23 -2.62 -21.39
N TYR A 445 -0.84 -1.67 -20.68
CA TYR A 445 -1.27 -0.40 -21.27
C TYR A 445 -0.10 0.33 -21.92
N VAL A 446 1.02 0.49 -21.19
CA VAL A 446 2.21 1.18 -21.69
C VAL A 446 2.74 0.47 -22.92
N LYS A 447 2.75 -0.87 -22.95
CA LYS A 447 3.22 -1.63 -24.11
C LYS A 447 2.35 -1.49 -25.35
N ASN A 448 1.03 -1.59 -25.18
CA ASN A 448 0.11 -1.80 -26.30
C ASN A 448 -0.62 -0.53 -26.75
N ASN A 449 -0.89 0.40 -25.82
CA ASN A 449 -1.84 1.50 -26.03
C ASN A 449 -1.23 2.89 -25.77
N PHE A 450 0.03 2.97 -25.38
CA PHE A 450 0.69 4.24 -25.09
C PHE A 450 0.88 5.07 -26.36
N LEU A 451 0.39 6.32 -26.31
CA LEU A 451 0.19 7.19 -27.47
C LEU A 451 1.49 7.70 -28.13
N TYR A 452 2.65 7.54 -27.49
CA TYR A 452 3.92 8.17 -27.89
C TYR A 452 4.99 7.16 -28.33
#